data_AF-A0A0C2WZD2-F1
#
_entry.id   AF-A0A0C2WZD2-F1
#
_cell.length_a   1.000
_cell.length_b   1.000
_cell.length_c   1.000
_cell.angle_alpha   90.00
_cell.angle_beta   90.00
_cell.angle_gamma   90.00
#
_symmetry.space_group_name_H-M   'P 1'
#
loop_
_entity.id
_entity.type
_entity.pdbx_description
1 polymer ?
#
loop_
_entity_poly.entity_id
_entity_poly.type
_entity_poly.pdbx_seq_one_letter_code
_entity_poly.pdbx_strand_id
1 'polypeptide(L)'
;KLNCLECGDDVQNIFTVQIEASKTVTDLKYAIKEMKQHAFQHAYAYTLDLWKVSLPIDDNSQENVGGKPLSPVKKLSTVFPE
;
A
#
# COMPACT_ATOMS: atom_id res chain seq x y z
N LYS A 1 9.01 -3.93 -6.57
CA LYS A 1 7.96 -4.67 -5.82
C LYS A 1 7.73 -3.96 -4.50
N LEU A 2 6.48 -3.89 -4.03
CA LEU A 2 6.13 -3.29 -2.73
C LEU A 2 5.25 -4.25 -1.95
N ASN A 3 5.50 -4.36 -0.65
CA ASN A 3 4.64 -5.10 0.27
C ASN A 3 3.55 -4.16 0.79
N CYS A 4 2.32 -4.66 0.85
CA CYS A 4 1.14 -3.92 1.24
C CYS A 4 0.40 -4.70 2.32
N LEU A 5 -0.12 -3.97 3.31
CA LEU A 5 -0.99 -4.46 4.37
C LEU A 5 -2.25 -3.62 4.37
N GLU A 6 -3.41 -4.25 4.52
CA GLU A 6 -4.67 -3.54 4.72
C GLU A 6 -4.75 -3.06 6.18
N CYS A 7 -5.18 -1.81 6.38
CA CYS A 7 -5.25 -1.24 7.72
C CYS A 7 -6.25 -2.03 8.58
N GLY A 8 -5.79 -2.54 9.72
CA GLY A 8 -6.59 -3.37 10.63
C GLY A 8 -6.57 -4.86 10.31
N ASP A 9 -5.85 -5.28 9.27
CA ASP A 9 -5.61 -6.68 8.93
C ASP A 9 -4.34 -7.22 9.63
N ASP A 10 -4.19 -8.53 9.62
CA ASP A 10 -3.04 -9.23 10.20
C ASP A 10 -1.79 -9.12 9.30
N VAL A 11 -0.60 -9.00 9.89
CA VAL A 11 0.68 -8.96 9.17
C VAL A 11 0.91 -10.22 8.31
N GLN A 12 0.31 -11.36 8.66
CA GLN A 12 0.33 -12.58 7.85
C GLN A 12 -0.42 -12.43 6.52
N ASN A 13 -1.31 -11.44 6.40
CA ASN A 13 -2.07 -11.14 5.18
C ASN A 13 -1.37 -10.12 4.26
N ILE A 14 -0.11 -9.77 4.56
CA ILE A 14 0.73 -8.95 3.67
C ILE A 14 0.76 -9.56 2.27
N PHE A 15 0.53 -8.71 1.27
CA PHE A 15 0.59 -9.10 -0.13
C PHE A 15 1.56 -8.21 -0.90
N THR A 16 2.14 -8.75 -1.97
CA THR A 16 3.13 -8.04 -2.78
C THR A 16 2.52 -7.56 -4.08
N VAL A 17 2.74 -6.28 -4.39
CA VAL A 17 2.38 -5.67 -5.67
C VAL A 17 3.64 -5.46 -6.51
N GLN A 18 3.59 -5.91 -7.76
CA GLN A 18 4.64 -5.63 -8.74
C GLN A 18 4.36 -4.30 -9.43
N ILE A 19 5.25 -3.33 -9.23
CA ILE A 19 5.17 -2.01 -9.84
C ILE A 19 6.58 -1.43 -9.97
N GLU A 20 6.78 -0.67 -11.05
CA GLU A 20 8.05 0.01 -11.30
C GLU A 20 8.20 1.24 -10.41
N ALA A 21 9.43 1.52 -9.96
CA ALA A 21 9.73 2.70 -9.14
C ALA A 21 9.47 4.03 -9.88
N SER A 22 9.44 4.01 -11.22
CA SER A 22 9.15 5.16 -12.09
C SER A 22 7.70 5.66 -11.97
N LYS A 23 6.78 4.79 -11.56
CA LYS A 23 5.34 5.03 -11.49
C LYS A 23 4.96 5.91 -10.30
N THR A 24 3.73 6.39 -10.31
CA THR A 24 3.17 7.26 -9.26
C THR A 24 2.48 6.46 -8.16
N VAL A 25 2.19 7.13 -7.05
CA VAL A 25 1.33 6.59 -5.98
C VAL A 25 -0.09 6.30 -6.51
N THR A 26 -0.60 7.09 -7.46
CA THR A 26 -1.87 6.79 -8.14
C THR A 26 -1.81 5.45 -8.86
N ASP A 27 -0.76 5.20 -9.65
CA ASP A 27 -0.57 3.91 -10.34
C ASP A 27 -0.52 2.74 -9.35
N LEU A 28 0.11 2.94 -8.19
CA LEU A 28 0.13 1.95 -7.11
C LEU A 28 -1.28 1.64 -6.58
N LYS A 29 -2.15 2.66 -6.41
CA LYS A 29 -3.54 2.43 -5.99
C LYS A 29 -4.29 1.54 -6.98
N TYR A 30 -4.10 1.76 -8.28
CA TYR A 30 -4.71 0.90 -9.31
C TYR A 30 -4.18 -0.54 -9.24
N ALA A 31 -2.87 -0.70 -9.12
CA ALA A 31 -2.23 -2.02 -9.01
C ALA A 31 -2.68 -2.78 -7.75
N ILE A 32 -2.87 -2.10 -6.61
CA ILE A 32 -3.42 -2.71 -5.39
C ILE A 32 -4.85 -3.21 -5.62
N LYS A 33 -5.72 -2.36 -6.20
CA LYS A 33 -7.10 -2.76 -6.51
C LYS A 33 -7.15 -3.93 -7.47
N GLU A 34 -6.27 -3.98 -8.46
CA GLU A 34 -6.17 -5.10 -9.40
C GLU A 34 -5.69 -6.39 -8.72
N MET A 35 -4.77 -6.29 -7.76
CA MET A 35 -4.30 -7.45 -7.00
C MET A 35 -5.36 -8.00 -6.03
N LYS A 36 -6.14 -7.11 -5.40
CA LYS A 36 -7.17 -7.44 -4.41
C LYS A 36 -8.57 -7.07 -4.92
N GLN A 37 -8.89 -7.46 -6.15
CA GLN A 37 -10.15 -7.06 -6.84
C GLN A 37 -11.39 -7.35 -6.01
N HIS A 38 -11.46 -8.51 -5.35
CA HIS A 38 -12.61 -8.88 -4.54
C HIS A 38 -12.75 -8.02 -3.27
N ALA A 39 -11.64 -7.74 -2.58
CA ALA A 39 -11.65 -6.92 -1.36
C ALA A 39 -12.05 -5.47 -1.67
N PHE A 40 -11.57 -4.93 -2.80
CA PHE A 40 -11.82 -3.54 -3.21
C PHE A 40 -12.85 -3.41 -4.34
N GLN A 41 -13.73 -4.40 -4.53
CA GLN A 41 -14.65 -4.43 -5.68
C GLN A 41 -15.60 -3.22 -5.75
N HIS A 42 -16.00 -2.70 -4.58
CA HIS A 42 -16.91 -1.57 -4.44
C HIS A 42 -16.19 -0.23 -4.22
N ALA A 43 -14.87 -0.24 -4.11
CA ALA A 43 -14.06 0.95 -3.93
C ALA A 43 -13.42 1.37 -5.25
N TYR A 44 -13.34 2.68 -5.51
CA TYR A 44 -12.52 3.16 -6.61
C TYR A 44 -11.05 3.17 -6.19
N ALA A 45 -10.14 2.85 -7.11
CA ALA A 45 -8.71 2.84 -6.78
C ALA A 45 -8.26 4.20 -6.19
N TYR A 46 -8.75 5.32 -6.75
CA TYR A 46 -8.35 6.66 -6.30
C TYR A 46 -8.78 6.98 -4.85
N THR A 47 -9.80 6.29 -4.30
CA THR A 47 -10.28 6.50 -2.92
C THR A 47 -9.46 5.74 -1.88
N LEU A 48 -8.53 4.88 -2.28
CA LEU A 48 -7.64 4.20 -1.34
C LEU A 48 -6.66 5.20 -0.74
N ASP A 49 -6.60 5.31 0.59
CA ASP A 49 -5.51 6.01 1.26
C ASP A 49 -4.34 5.05 1.46
N LEU A 50 -3.14 5.51 1.12
CA LEU A 50 -1.91 4.73 1.24
C LEU A 50 -0.99 5.43 2.23
N TRP A 51 -0.41 4.68 3.14
CA TRP A 51 0.58 5.17 4.09
C TRP A 51 1.90 4.44 3.88
N LYS A 52 3.00 5.17 4.03
CA LYS A 52 4.31 4.53 4.20
C LYS A 52 4.41 4.11 5.65
N VAL A 53 4.58 2.82 5.88
CA VAL A 53 4.77 2.22 7.19
C VAL A 53 6.14 1.59 7.31
N SER A 54 6.63 1.51 8.54
CA SER A 54 7.82 0.75 8.91
C SER A 54 7.39 -0.30 9.92
N LEU A 55 6.73 -1.35 9.42
CA LEU A 55 6.26 -2.46 10.27
C LEU A 55 7.48 -3.24 10.77
N PRO A 56 7.65 -3.45 12.09
CA PRO A 56 8.53 -4.51 12.57
C PRO A 56 7.90 -5.84 12.15
N ILE A 57 8.67 -6.69 11.49
CA ILE A 57 8.23 -8.06 11.14
C ILE A 57 8.32 -8.93 12.41
N ASP A 58 7.54 -8.57 13.44
CA ASP A 58 7.34 -9.39 14.61
C ASP A 58 5.85 -9.76 14.68
N ASP A 59 5.58 -11.06 14.83
CA ASP A 59 4.29 -11.77 14.69
C ASP A 59 3.11 -11.24 15.54
N ASN A 60 3.29 -10.15 16.30
CA ASN A 60 2.34 -9.72 17.33
C ASN A 60 1.99 -8.21 17.31
N SER A 61 2.27 -7.50 16.22
CA SER A 61 1.98 -6.07 16.11
C SER A 61 0.67 -5.82 15.35
N GLN A 62 -0.43 -5.62 16.08
CA GLN A 62 -1.60 -4.92 15.55
C GLN A 62 -1.25 -3.44 15.39
N GLU A 63 -0.70 -3.05 14.24
CA GLU A 63 -0.27 -1.67 14.05
C GLU A 63 -1.46 -0.74 13.73
N ASN A 64 -1.67 0.24 14.61
CA ASN A 64 -2.40 1.46 14.28
C ASN A 64 -1.52 2.28 13.33
N VAL A 65 -1.82 2.24 12.04
CA VAL A 65 -1.13 3.02 11.00
C VAL A 65 -1.49 4.52 11.14
N GLY A 66 -0.88 5.19 12.11
CA GLY A 66 -1.01 6.63 12.34
C GLY A 66 0.00 7.41 11.51
N GLY A 67 -0.39 7.90 10.34
CA GLY A 67 0.51 8.69 9.48
C GLY A 67 -0.22 9.58 8.47
N LYS A 68 0.55 10.43 7.77
CA LYS A 68 0.02 11.24 6.66
C LYS A 68 -0.10 10.37 5.39
N PRO A 69 -1.25 10.36 4.71
CA PRO A 69 -1.39 9.68 3.43
C PRO A 69 -0.37 10.14 2.39
N LEU A 70 0.06 9.22 1.55
CA LEU A 70 0.96 9.46 0.44
C LEU A 70 0.28 10.34 -0.60
N SER A 71 1.04 11.31 -1.11
CA SER A 71 0.55 12.17 -2.18
C SER A 71 0.43 11.37 -3.49
N PRO A 72 -0.75 11.35 -4.15
CA PRO A 72 -1.00 10.55 -5.35
C PRO A 72 -0.02 10.82 -6.51
N VAL A 73 0.48 12.05 -6.61
CA VAL A 73 1.34 12.50 -7.71
C VAL A 73 2.82 12.21 -7.50
N LYS A 74 3.23 11.79 -6.29
CA LYS A 74 4.64 11.46 -6.04
C LYS A 74 5.02 10.17 -6.76
N LYS A 75 6.25 10.14 -7.30
CA LYS A 75 6.84 8.91 -7.83
C LYS A 75 7.20 7.96 -6.69
N LEU A 76 7.07 6.66 -6.94
CA LEU A 76 7.40 5.63 -5.97
C LEU A 76 8.88 5.66 -5.59
N SER A 77 9.78 5.92 -6.55
CA SER A 77 11.21 6.10 -6.27
C SER A 77 11.53 7.23 -5.29
N THR A 78 10.65 8.24 -5.17
CA THR A 78 10.82 9.33 -4.21
C THR A 78 10.27 8.98 -2.83
N VAL A 79 9.27 8.08 -2.76
CA VAL A 79 8.62 7.67 -1.51
C VAL A 79 9.35 6.47 -0.87
N PHE A 80 9.80 5.54 -1.72
CA PHE A 80 10.49 4.30 -1.40
C PHE A 80 11.83 4.28 -2.16
N PRO A 81 12.83 5.05 -1.71
CA PRO A 81 14.18 4.96 -2.24
C PRO A 81 14.79 3.58 -1.90
N GLU A 82 15.68 3.08 -2.76
CA GLU A 82 16.43 1.83 -2.56
C GLU A 82 17.36 1.89 -1.34
#